data_AF-A0A2W6A2I5-F1
#
_entry.id   AF-A0A2W6A2I5-F1
#
_cell.length_a   1.000
_cell.length_b   1.000
_cell.length_c   1.000
_cell.angle_alpha   90.00
_cell.angle_beta   90.00
_cell.angle_gamma   90.00
#
_symmetry.space_group_name_H-M   'P 1'
#
loop_
_entity.id
_entity.type
_entity.pdbx_description
1 polymer ?
#
loop_
_entity_poly.entity_id
_entity_poly.type
_entity_poly.pdbx_seq_one_letter_code
_entity_poly.pdbx_strand_id
1 'polypeptide(L)'
;MASARRRDWRIAAALSIIPGAGQLYNGQAAKARYYFLWAVGCLGADVLFFLGGSALGRQWIADGRLILAMIFGMIAIVVFIGLLVYGLFIWGSAAVDATAGAREISLCGEASPLLRYFHL
;
A
#
# COMPACT_ATOMS: atom_id res chain seq x y z
N MET A 1 19.23 -16.63 -27.83
CA MET A 1 19.07 -17.33 -26.54
C MET A 1 18.31 -16.40 -25.59
N ALA A 2 16.99 -16.51 -25.52
CA ALA A 2 16.22 -15.88 -24.45
C ALA A 2 15.51 -17.02 -23.73
N SER A 3 16.07 -17.47 -22.61
CA SER A 3 15.35 -18.38 -21.73
C SER A 3 14.07 -17.65 -21.33
N ALA A 4 12.91 -18.10 -21.78
CA ALA A 4 11.63 -17.72 -21.21
C ALA A 4 11.63 -18.23 -19.76
N ARG A 5 12.23 -17.44 -18.88
CA ARG A 5 12.46 -17.80 -17.48
C ARG A 5 11.09 -17.74 -16.82
N ARG A 6 10.41 -18.90 -16.74
CA ARG A 6 9.13 -19.04 -16.03
C ARG A 6 9.25 -18.33 -14.69
N ARG A 7 8.45 -17.29 -14.49
CA ARG A 7 8.42 -16.56 -13.23
C ARG A 7 7.52 -17.30 -12.26
N ASP A 8 8.06 -17.65 -11.11
CA ASP A 8 7.29 -18.36 -10.10
C ASP A 8 6.36 -17.38 -9.37
N TRP A 9 5.05 -17.63 -9.45
CA TRP A 9 4.04 -16.85 -8.76
C TRP A 9 4.19 -16.92 -7.23
N ARG A 10 4.79 -17.99 -6.70
CA ARG A 10 5.07 -18.13 -5.26
C ARG A 10 6.13 -17.15 -4.81
N ILE A 11 7.16 -16.93 -5.63
CA ILE A 11 8.21 -15.95 -5.35
C ILE A 11 7.63 -14.54 -5.44
N ALA A 12 6.81 -14.26 -6.46
CA ALA A 12 6.13 -12.97 -6.58
C ALA A 12 5.22 -12.69 -5.36
N ALA A 13 4.46 -13.68 -4.89
CA ALA A 13 3.66 -13.56 -3.67
C ALA A 13 4.52 -13.29 -2.42
N ALA A 14 5.60 -14.06 -2.25
CA ALA A 14 6.50 -13.91 -1.11
C ALA A 14 7.16 -12.52 -1.09
N LEU A 15 7.57 -12.01 -2.26
CA LEU A 15 8.17 -10.69 -2.38
C LEU A 15 7.16 -9.57 -2.11
N SER A 16 5.87 -9.77 -2.38
CA SER A 16 4.81 -8.79 -2.07
C SER A 16 4.58 -8.56 -0.57
N ILE A 17 5.33 -9.22 0.31
CA ILE A 17 5.51 -8.75 1.71
C ILE A 17 6.05 -7.32 1.75
N ILE A 18 6.76 -6.88 0.71
CA ILE A 18 7.05 -5.47 0.47
C ILE A 18 6.17 -5.02 -0.71
N PRO A 19 5.30 -4.00 -0.53
CA PRO A 19 4.43 -3.54 -1.60
C PRO A 19 5.26 -3.11 -2.82
N GLY A 20 4.95 -3.66 -3.99
CA GLY A 20 5.66 -3.40 -5.24
C GLY A 20 6.88 -4.29 -5.52
N ALA A 21 7.40 -5.06 -4.56
CA ALA A 21 8.59 -5.90 -4.81
C ALA A 21 8.29 -7.11 -5.70
N GLY A 22 7.09 -7.68 -5.63
CA GLY A 22 6.62 -8.69 -6.58
C GLY A 22 6.57 -8.16 -8.03
N GLN A 23 6.18 -6.90 -8.23
CA GLN A 23 6.22 -6.21 -9.52
C GLN A 23 7.63 -5.90 -10.00
N LEU A 24 8.58 -5.62 -9.09
CA LEU A 24 10.00 -5.51 -9.45
C LEU A 24 10.56 -6.85 -9.94
N TYR A 25 10.24 -7.95 -9.25
CA TYR A 25 10.54 -9.29 -9.74
C TYR A 25 9.89 -9.55 -11.10
N ASN A 26 8.65 -9.08 -11.26
CA ASN A 26 7.85 -8.75 -12.46
C ASN A 26 8.57 -8.03 -13.62
N GLY A 27 9.64 -7.28 -13.37
CA GLY A 27 10.17 -6.31 -14.34
C GLY A 27 9.20 -5.14 -14.61
N GLN A 28 8.14 -5.00 -13.81
CA GLN A 28 7.11 -3.97 -13.92
C GLN A 28 7.42 -2.81 -12.97
N ALA A 29 8.53 -2.10 -13.23
CA ALA A 29 9.04 -1.05 -12.35
C ALA A 29 8.05 0.11 -12.10
N ALA A 30 7.25 0.48 -13.11
CA ALA A 30 6.23 1.52 -12.97
C ALA A 30 5.14 1.14 -11.94
N LYS A 31 4.60 -0.08 -12.04
CA LYS A 31 3.62 -0.62 -11.09
C LYS A 31 4.21 -0.77 -9.69
N ALA A 32 5.45 -1.25 -9.60
CA ALA A 32 6.15 -1.37 -8.34
C ALA A 32 6.25 -0.03 -7.61
N ARG A 33 6.67 1.02 -8.34
CA ARG A 33 6.77 2.38 -7.80
C ARG A 33 5.42 2.91 -7.33
N TYR A 34 4.36 2.71 -8.12
CA TYR A 34 3.01 3.12 -7.75
C TYR A 34 2.57 2.47 -6.43
N TYR A 35 2.63 1.14 -6.34
CA TYR A 35 2.20 0.41 -5.15
C TYR A 35 3.04 0.74 -3.92
N PHE A 36 4.36 0.86 -4.09
CA PHE A 36 5.25 1.21 -3.00
C PHE A 36 4.97 2.62 -2.47
N LEU A 37 4.89 3.62 -3.35
CA LEU A 37 4.65 5.00 -2.95
C LEU A 37 3.29 5.19 -2.28
N TRP A 38 2.24 4.56 -2.80
CA TRP A 38 0.92 4.65 -2.17
C TRP A 38 0.84 3.91 -0.85
N ALA A 39 1.40 2.70 -0.74
CA ALA A 39 1.40 1.98 0.53
C ALA A 39 2.20 2.72 1.61
N VAL A 40 3.41 3.18 1.27
CA VAL A 40 4.24 3.98 2.19
C VAL A 40 3.60 5.33 2.48
N GLY A 41 2.99 5.97 1.49
CA GLY A 41 2.29 7.24 1.64
C GLY A 41 1.11 7.14 2.61
N CYS A 42 0.25 6.14 2.43
CA CYS A 42 -0.89 5.91 3.30
C CYS A 42 -0.47 5.53 4.72
N LEU A 43 0.37 4.50 4.88
CA LEU A 43 0.79 4.02 6.21
C LEU A 43 1.68 5.05 6.93
N GLY A 44 2.56 5.73 6.19
CA GLY A 44 3.40 6.79 6.74
C GLY A 44 2.59 8.01 7.16
N ALA A 45 1.64 8.46 6.33
CA ALA A 45 0.72 9.53 6.71
C ALA A 45 -0.10 9.14 7.94
N ASP A 46 -0.54 7.88 8.03
CA ASP A 46 -1.31 7.35 9.14
C ASP A 46 -0.52 7.40 10.47
N VAL A 47 0.73 6.93 10.45
CA VAL A 47 1.65 7.00 11.60
C VAL A 47 1.90 8.45 12.02
N LEU A 48 2.21 9.33 11.07
CA LEU A 48 2.48 10.74 11.36
C LEU A 48 1.24 11.45 11.91
N PHE A 49 0.08 11.17 11.34
CA PHE A 49 -1.20 11.69 11.79
C PHE A 49 -1.53 11.22 13.21
N PHE A 50 -1.30 9.94 13.52
CA PHE A 50 -1.50 9.41 14.86
C PHE A 50 -0.56 10.04 15.89
N LEU A 51 0.74 10.13 15.59
CA LEU A 51 1.73 10.71 16.50
C LEU A 51 1.49 12.21 16.73
N GLY A 52 1.30 12.97 15.64
CA GLY A 52 1.03 14.41 15.70
C GLY A 52 -0.32 14.73 16.34
N GLY A 53 -1.37 14.01 15.94
CA GLY A 53 -2.71 14.13 16.50
C GLY A 53 -2.74 13.80 17.99
N SER A 54 -2.02 12.77 18.43
CA SER A 54 -1.90 12.44 19.85
C SER A 54 -1.18 13.53 20.66
N ALA A 55 -0.13 14.13 20.11
CA ALA A 55 0.57 15.23 20.77
C ALA A 55 -0.32 16.48 20.91
N LEU A 56 -1.00 16.86 19.82
CA LEU A 56 -1.98 17.96 19.81
C LEU A 56 -3.13 17.71 20.78
N GLY A 57 -3.70 16.51 20.79
CA GLY A 57 -4.78 16.13 21.69
C GLY A 57 -4.37 16.25 23.15
N ARG A 58 -3.17 15.79 23.52
CA ARG A 58 -2.64 15.96 24.89
C ARG A 58 -2.46 17.42 25.27
N GLN A 59 -1.96 18.25 24.35
CA GLN A 59 -1.79 19.67 24.59
C GLN A 59 -3.14 20.37 24.82
N TRP A 60 -4.16 20.09 24.00
CA TRP A 60 -5.49 20.67 24.19
C TRP A 60 -6.16 20.23 25.48
N ILE A 61 -5.93 18.99 25.93
CA ILE A 61 -6.40 18.53 27.24
C ILE A 61 -5.71 19.33 28.35
N ALA A 62 -4.40 19.55 28.26
CA ALA A 62 -3.65 20.37 29.22
C ALA A 62 -4.12 21.84 29.23
N ASP A 63 -4.54 22.37 28.09
CA ASP A 63 -5.09 23.72 27.94
C ASP A 63 -6.58 23.83 28.36
N GLY A 64 -7.18 22.76 28.91
CA GLY A 64 -8.57 22.72 29.36
C GLY A 64 -9.61 22.59 28.24
N ARG A 65 -9.20 22.34 27.00
CA ARG A 65 -10.05 22.23 25.80
C ARG A 65 -10.52 20.79 25.55
N LEU A 66 -11.06 20.14 26.58
CA LEU A 66 -11.40 18.70 26.55
C LEU A 66 -12.39 18.34 25.43
N ILE A 67 -13.49 19.08 25.28
CA ILE A 67 -14.52 18.79 24.27
C ILE A 67 -13.94 18.82 22.86
N LEU A 68 -13.10 19.82 22.56
CA LEU A 68 -12.43 19.94 21.27
C LEU A 68 -11.47 18.76 21.02
N ALA A 69 -10.70 18.38 22.04
CA ALA A 69 -9.81 17.22 21.97
C ALA A 69 -10.57 15.91 21.71
N MET A 70 -11.76 15.74 22.31
CA MET A 70 -12.60 14.56 22.07
C MET A 70 -13.17 14.53 20.65
N ILE A 71 -13.72 15.64 20.15
CA ILE A 71 -14.23 15.73 18.77
C ILE A 71 -13.12 15.44 17.78
N PHE A 72 -11.94 16.05 17.99
CA PHE A 72 -10.77 15.80 17.17
C PHE A 72 -10.34 14.34 17.22
N GLY A 73 -10.31 13.73 18.40
CA GLY A 73 -9.99 12.30 18.56
C GLY A 73 -10.95 11.38 17.80
N MET A 74 -12.25 11.67 17.83
CA MET A 74 -13.24 10.91 17.06
C MET A 74 -13.00 11.01 15.55
N ILE A 75 -12.79 12.22 15.04
CA ILE A 75 -12.49 12.45 13.63
C ILE A 75 -11.17 11.77 13.26
N ALA A 76 -10.16 11.88 14.11
CA ALA A 76 -8.85 11.28 13.91
C ALA A 76 -8.94 9.75 13.79
N ILE A 77 -9.76 9.10 14.61
CA ILE A 77 -9.99 7.65 14.49
C ILE A 77 -10.59 7.28 13.13
N VAL A 78 -11.57 8.05 12.65
CA VAL A 78 -12.19 7.79 11.34
C VAL A 78 -11.18 7.96 10.20
N VAL A 79 -10.38 9.03 10.24
CA VAL A 79 -9.32 9.28 9.26
C VAL A 79 -8.26 8.18 9.30
N PHE A 80 -7.84 7.77 10.49
CA PHE A 80 -6.86 6.70 10.69
C PHE A 80 -7.35 5.39 10.08
N ILE A 81 -8.57 4.97 10.43
CA ILE A 81 -9.16 3.74 9.88
C ILE A 81 -9.26 3.83 8.35
N GLY A 82 -9.66 4.98 7.82
CA GLY A 82 -9.75 5.20 6.37
C GLY A 82 -8.40 5.03 5.68
N LEU A 83 -7.35 5.68 6.19
CA LEU A 83 -5.99 5.59 5.65
C LEU A 83 -5.42 4.18 5.76
N LEU A 84 -5.62 3.53 6.91
CA LEU A 84 -5.17 2.16 7.14
C LEU A 84 -5.84 1.18 6.18
N VAL A 85 -7.17 1.21 6.08
CA VAL A 85 -7.93 0.34 5.18
C VAL A 85 -7.52 0.58 3.73
N TYR A 86 -7.37 1.83 3.32
CA TYR A 86 -6.96 2.16 1.96
C TYR A 86 -5.52 1.71 1.66
N GLY A 87 -4.59 1.92 2.59
CA GLY A 87 -3.21 1.45 2.47
C GLY A 87 -3.11 -0.08 2.39
N LEU A 88 -3.87 -0.79 3.22
CA LEU A 88 -3.97 -2.26 3.16
C LEU A 88 -4.61 -2.75 1.86
N PHE A 89 -5.61 -2.03 1.34
CA PHE A 89 -6.22 -2.35 0.06
C PHE A 89 -5.22 -2.21 -1.10
N ILE A 90 -4.43 -1.13 -1.11
CA ILE A 90 -3.34 -0.93 -2.09
C ILE A 90 -2.31 -2.04 -1.99
N TRP A 91 -1.90 -2.41 -0.77
CA TRP A 91 -0.91 -3.45 -0.54
C TRP A 91 -1.43 -4.83 -0.97
N GLY A 92 -2.65 -5.19 -0.58
CA GLY A 92 -3.30 -6.43 -1.02
C GLY A 92 -3.45 -6.50 -2.54
N SER A 93 -3.84 -5.39 -3.16
CA SER A 93 -3.91 -5.26 -4.62
C SER A 93 -2.55 -5.48 -5.29
N ALA A 94 -1.47 -4.97 -4.70
CA ALA A 94 -0.11 -5.21 -5.17
C ALA A 94 0.27 -6.69 -5.12
N ALA A 95 -0.12 -7.43 -4.07
CA ALA A 95 0.15 -8.85 -3.99
C ALA A 95 -0.60 -9.65 -5.07
N VAL A 96 -1.89 -9.37 -5.26
CA VAL A 96 -2.70 -10.02 -6.29
C VAL A 96 -2.19 -9.71 -7.69
N ASP A 97 -1.86 -8.45 -7.97
CA ASP A 97 -1.33 -8.03 -9.28
C ASP A 97 0.05 -8.66 -9.58
N ALA A 98 0.95 -8.74 -8.59
CA ALA A 98 2.24 -9.39 -8.75
C ALA A 98 2.11 -10.89 -9.07
N THR A 99 1.21 -11.60 -8.38
CA THR A 99 0.98 -13.03 -8.62
C THR A 99 0.32 -13.30 -9.97
N ALA A 100 -0.65 -12.46 -10.36
CA ALA A 100 -1.27 -12.54 -11.67
C ALA A 100 -0.26 -12.25 -12.78
N GLY A 101 0.56 -11.20 -12.65
CA GLY A 101 1.61 -10.86 -13.61
C GLY A 101 2.66 -11.97 -13.77
N ALA A 102 3.07 -12.63 -12.68
CA ALA A 102 3.99 -13.76 -12.75
C ALA A 102 3.40 -14.96 -13.53
N ARG A 103 2.10 -15.21 -13.36
CA ARG A 103 1.38 -16.25 -14.12
C ARG A 103 1.25 -15.88 -15.60
N GLU A 104 0.88 -14.64 -15.90
CA GLU A 104 0.77 -14.14 -17.28
C GLU A 104 2.10 -14.24 -18.03
N ILE A 105 3.21 -13.82 -17.42
CA ILE A 105 4.56 -13.94 -18.02
C ILE A 105 4.94 -15.40 -18.25
N SER A 106 4.55 -16.30 -17.33
CA SER A 106 4.84 -17.72 -17.48
C SER A 106 4.01 -18.42 -18.56
N LEU A 107 2.82 -17.90 -18.87
CA LEU A 107 1.89 -18.48 -19.86
C LEU A 107 2.06 -17.84 -21.25
N CYS A 108 2.15 -16.52 -21.31
CA CYS A 108 2.10 -15.71 -22.54
C CYS A 108 3.43 -15.03 -22.87
N GLY A 109 4.42 -15.06 -21.97
CA GLY A 109 5.72 -14.40 -22.13
C GLY A 109 5.76 -12.94 -21.69
N GLU A 110 4.60 -12.27 -21.60
CA GLU A 110 4.45 -10.89 -21.14
C GLU A 110 3.29 -10.76 -20.16
N ALA A 111 3.31 -9.72 -19.31
CA ALA A 111 2.22 -9.40 -18.39
C ALA A 111 1.57 -8.08 -18.77
N SER A 112 0.29 -7.95 -18.44
CA SER A 112 -0.48 -6.74 -18.71
C SER A 112 0.18 -5.49 -18.11
N PRO A 113 0.29 -4.38 -18.88
CA PRO A 113 0.82 -3.12 -18.38
C PRO A 113 -0.15 -2.40 -17.46
N LEU A 114 -1.46 -2.70 -17.55
CA LEU A 114 -2.50 -2.04 -16.77
C LEU A 114 -2.52 -2.56 -15.32
N LEU A 115 -2.70 -1.66 -14.37
CA LEU A 115 -2.99 -2.01 -12.99
C LEU A 115 -4.36 -2.72 -12.93
N ARG A 116 -4.42 -3.90 -12.30
CA ARG A 116 -5.64 -4.74 -12.36
C ARG A 116 -6.86 -4.12 -11.66
N TYR A 117 -6.63 -3.38 -10.58
CA TYR A 117 -7.67 -2.76 -9.76
C TYR A 117 -7.69 -1.23 -9.86
N PHE A 118 -6.76 -0.66 -10.61
CA PHE A 118 -6.66 0.77 -10.83
C PHE A 118 -6.57 0.99 -12.32
N HIS A 119 -7.60 1.55 -12.96
CA HIS A 119 -7.51 1.93 -14.36
C HIS A 119 -6.71 3.23 -14.48
N LEU A 120 -5.40 3.13 -14.28
CA LEU A 120 -4.40 4.17 -14.46
C LEU A 120 -3.33 3.68 -15.43
#